data_AF-A0A539EKC4-F1
#
_entry.id   AF-A0A539EKC4-F1
#
_cell.length_a   1.000
_cell.length_b   1.000
_cell.length_c   1.000
_cell.angle_alpha   90.00
_cell.angle_beta   90.00
_cell.angle_gamma   90.00
#
_symmetry.space_group_name_H-M   'P 1'
#
loop_
_entity.id
_entity.type
_entity.pdbx_description
1 polymer ?
#
loop_
_entity_poly.entity_id
_entity_poly.type
_entity_poly.pdbx_seq_one_letter_code
_entity_poly.pdbx_strand_id
1 'polypeptide(L)' 'DLDNAWPSYAYLIVSVRDRAVSDARVWTLSADRRSFLEGTVQTQESLCPS' A
#
# COMPACT_ATOMS: atom_id res chain seq x y z
N ASP A 1 17.17 -0.08 -0.50
CA ASP A 1 15.98 -0.81 -0.97
C ASP A 1 15.43 -0.32 -2.32
N LEU A 2 15.77 0.88 -2.79
CA LEU A 2 15.29 1.39 -4.09
C LEU A 2 15.67 0.51 -5.29
N ASP A 3 16.82 -0.15 -5.25
CA ASP A 3 17.25 -1.08 -6.30
C ASP A 3 16.32 -2.29 -6.46
N ASN A 4 15.69 -2.74 -5.37
CA ASN A 4 14.75 -3.87 -5.36
C ASN A 4 13.29 -3.44 -5.50
N ALA A 5 13.02 -2.14 -5.45
CA ALA A 5 11.67 -1.61 -5.58
C ALA A 5 11.25 -1.57 -7.06
N TRP A 6 10.28 -2.40 -7.42
CA TRP A 6 9.64 -2.38 -8.73
C TRP A 6 8.69 -1.18 -8.88
N PRO A 7 8.86 -0.34 -9.92
CA PRO A 7 8.13 0.92 -10.08
C PRO A 7 6.65 0.74 -10.45
N SER A 8 6.28 -0.40 -11.03
CA SER A 8 4.89 -0.68 -11.42
C SER A 8 4.05 -1.34 -10.32
N TYR A 9 4.61 -1.49 -9.12
CA TYR A 9 3.95 -2.15 -8.00
C TYR A 9 3.57 -1.12 -6.92
N ALA A 10 2.45 -1.40 -6.26
CA ALA A 10 2.05 -0.72 -5.05
C ALA A 10 2.55 -1.51 -3.83
N TYR A 11 3.07 -0.79 -2.84
CA TYR A 11 3.57 -1.34 -1.59
C TYR A 11 2.51 -1.13 -0.52
N LEU A 12 2.11 -2.20 0.17
CA LEU A 12 1.22 -2.12 1.32
C LEU A 12 2.06 -2.07 2.59
N ILE A 13 1.99 -0.95 3.31
CA ILE A 13 2.66 -0.76 4.59
C ILE A 13 1.61 -1.01 5.67
N VAL A 14 1.89 -1.97 6.54
CA VAL A 14 0.97 -2.39 7.60
C VAL A 14 1.62 -2.11 8.94
N SER A 15 0.96 -1.32 9.77
CA SER A 15 1.36 -1.14 11.17
C SER A 15 0.72 -2.25 12.01
N VAL A 16 1.56 -3.04 12.68
CA VAL A 16 1.13 -4.14 13.55
C VAL A 16 1.46 -3.80 15.00
N ARG A 17 0.45 -3.79 15.86
CA ARG A 17 0.58 -3.53 17.30
C ARG A 17 -0.25 -4.56 18.06
N ASP A 18 0.29 -5.07 19.16
CA ASP A 18 -0.41 -6.06 20.02
C ASP A 18 -0.97 -7.27 19.25
N ARG A 19 -0.20 -7.75 18.26
CA ARG A 19 -0.58 -8.85 17.34
C ARG A 19 -1.78 -8.57 16.42
N ALA A 20 -2.21 -7.31 16.31
CA ALA A 20 -3.26 -6.88 15.41
C ALA A 20 -2.77 -5.81 14.43
N VAL A 21 -3.40 -5.74 13.26
CA VAL A 21 -3.19 -4.64 12.31
C VAL A 21 -3.90 -3.40 12.84
N SER A 22 -3.14 -2.33 13.06
CA SER A 22 -3.68 -1.06 13.57
C SER A 22 -3.86 0.00 12.48
N ASP A 23 -3.07 -0.05 11.40
CA ASP A 23 -3.15 0.88 10.28
C ASP A 23 -2.61 0.23 9.01
N ALA A 24 -3.11 0.65 7.85
CA ALA A 24 -2.64 0.19 6.54
C ALA A 24 -2.62 1.35 5.54
N ARG A 25 -1.48 1.52 4.85
CA ARG A 25 -1.27 2.56 3.84
C ARG A 25 -0.69 1.95 2.57
N VAL A 26 -1.04 2.53 1.43
CA VAL A 26 -0.47 2.10 0.14
C VAL A 26 0.50 3.16 -0.32
N TRP A 27 1.73 2.77 -0.60
CA TRP A 27 2.71 3.67 -1.20
C TRP A 27 3.04 3.19 -2.61
N THR A 28 3.21 4.12 -3.53
CA THR A 28 3.72 3.84 -4.87
C THR A 28 5.09 4.47 -5.05
N LEU A 29 5.96 3.80 -5.80
CA LEU A 29 7.24 4.39 -6.17
C LEU A 29 6.99 5.42 -7.28
N SER A 30 7.51 6.63 -7.12
CA SER A 30 7.47 7.66 -8.15
C SER A 30 8.14 7.18 -9.44
N ALA A 31 7.75 7.75 -10.58
CA ALA A 31 8.31 7.37 -11.89
C ALA A 31 9.83 7.59 -11.98
N ASP A 32 10.35 8.60 -11.27
CA ASP A 32 11.79 8.88 -11.17
C ASP A 32 12.52 7.99 -10.15
N ARG A 33 11.80 7.10 -9.45
CA ARG A 33 12.30 6.17 -8.43
C ARG A 33 13.07 6.87 -7.30
N ARG A 34 12.67 8.09 -6.93
CA ARG A 34 13.33 8.86 -5.87
C ARG A 34 12.48 9.07 -4.63
N SER A 35 11.18 8.86 -4.72
CA SER A 35 10.27 9.04 -3.60
C SER A 35 9.15 8.02 -3.62
N PHE A 36 8.59 7.77 -2.43
CA PHE A 36 7.34 7.04 -2.29
C PHE A 36 6.22 8.05 -2.11
N LEU A 37 5.13 7.83 -2.84
CA LEU A 37 3.92 8.63 -2.76
C LEU A 37 2.88 7.86 -1.95
N GLU A 38 2.42 8.44 -0.85
CA GLU A 38 1.36 7.86 -0.04
C GLU A 38 0.00 7.96 -0.76
N GLY A 39 -0.76 6.88 -0.71
CA GLY A 39 -2.12 6.78 -1.17
C GLY A 39 -2.98 5.99 -0.18
N THR A 40 -4.28 5.94 -0.48
CA THR A 40 -5.30 5.33 0.39
C THR A 40 -5.72 3.97 -0.16
N VAL A 41 -5.89 2.98 0.73
CA VAL A 41 -6.54 1.71 0.37
C VAL A 41 -8.03 1.98 0.14
N GLN A 42 -8.54 1.69 -1.05
CA GLN A 42 -9.98 1.67 -1.31
C GLN A 42 -10.46 0.22 -1.20
N THR A 43 -11.27 -0.07 -0.18
CA THR A 43 -11.93 -1.37 -0.08
C THR A 43 -13.15 -1.35 -0.99
N GLN A 44 -13.08 -2.04 -2.12
CA GLN A 44 -14.27 -2.22 -2.94
C GLN A 44 -15.13 -3.32 -2.30
N GLU A 45 -16.12 -2.91 -1.50
CA GLU A 45 -17.19 -3.83 -1.10
C GLU A 45 -17.92 -4.29 -2.36
N SER A 46 -17.66 -5.53 -2.75
CA SER A 46 -18.49 -6.21 -3.73
C SER A 46 -19.80 -6.54 -3.04
N LEU A 47 -20.84 -5.75 -3.34
CA LEU A 47 -22.22 -6.06 -2.99
C LEU A 47 -22.54 -7.42 -3.60
N CYS A 48 -22.40 -8.49 -2.82
CA CYS A 48 -23.00 -9.77 -3.17
C CYS A 48 -24.51 -9.55 -3.11
N PRO A 49 -25.25 -9.65 -4.24
CA PRO A 49 -26.69 -9.61 -4.16
C PRO A 49 -27.16 -10.86 -3.40
N SER A 50 -27.84 -10.64 -2.29
CA SER A 50 -28.50 -11.67 -1.47
C SER A 50 -29.57 -12.44 -2.24
#